data_AF-A0A353S6H6-F1
#
_entry.id   AF-A0A353S6H6-F1
#
_cell.length_a   1.000
_cell.length_b   1.000
_cell.length_c   1.000
_cell.angle_alpha   90.00
_cell.angle_beta   90.00
_cell.angle_gamma   90.00
#
_symmetry.space_group_name_H-M   'P 1'
#
loop_
_entity.id
_entity.type
_entity.pdbx_description
1 polymer ?
#
loop_
_entity_poly.entity_id
_entity_poly.type
_entity_poly.pdbx_seq_one_letter_code
_entity_poly.pdbx_strand_id
1 'polypeptide(L)'
;CCLALYAALLLVGRFLLHRQLTSELLAMMLWLSGELCALLVLYEEGSVSPKKCRLLIALFALSFVVGVACYFLYARLSAPATERCGFVPIFCYGAVVLVFLLLQVF
;
A
#
# COMPACT_ATOMS: atom_id res chain seq x y z
N CYS A 1 13.36 -8.07 -0.75
CA CYS A 1 13.03 -6.77 -0.12
C CYS A 1 11.70 -6.75 0.64
N CYS A 2 10.56 -7.22 0.09
CA CYS A 2 9.26 -7.16 0.78
C CYS A 2 9.22 -7.89 2.13
N LEU A 3 9.90 -9.03 2.26
CA LEU A 3 9.98 -9.76 3.53
C LEU A 3 10.70 -8.96 4.62
N ALA A 4 11.77 -8.23 4.26
CA ALA A 4 12.52 -7.38 5.18
C ALA A 4 11.70 -6.16 5.60
N LEU A 5 10.98 -5.53 4.67
CA LEU A 5 10.07 -4.42 4.98
C LEU A 5 8.91 -4.88 5.89
N TYR A 6 8.35 -6.07 5.63
CA TYR A 6 7.31 -6.65 6.47
C TYR A 6 7.85 -6.94 7.88
N ALA A 7 9.02 -7.56 7.98
CA ALA A 7 9.68 -7.83 9.25
C ALA A 7 9.98 -6.53 10.02
N ALA A 8 10.44 -5.47 9.35
CA ALA A 8 10.69 -4.17 9.96
C ALA A 8 9.40 -3.53 10.49
N LEU A 9 8.34 -3.49 9.67
CA LEU A 9 7.03 -2.97 10.09
C LEU A 9 6.42 -3.79 11.23
N LEU A 10 6.66 -5.11 11.22
CA LEU A 10 6.23 -6.03 12.28
C LEU A 10 6.96 -5.75 13.59
N LEU A 11 8.28 -5.58 13.55
CA LEU A 11 9.07 -5.25 14.74
C LEU A 11 8.64 -3.89 15.31
N VAL A 12 8.46 -2.89 14.43
CA VAL A 12 7.95 -1.57 14.84
C VAL A 12 6.56 -1.69 15.46
N GLY A 13 5.61 -2.36 14.81
CA GLY A 13 4.25 -2.52 15.33
C GLY A 13 4.19 -3.30 16.65
N ARG A 14 5.02 -4.34 16.80
CA ARG A 14 5.05 -5.17 18.01
C ARG A 14 5.72 -4.45 19.18
N PHE A 15 6.87 -3.81 18.96
CA PHE A 15 7.68 -3.24 20.05
C PHE A 15 7.31 -1.80 20.40
N LEU A 16 6.97 -0.96 19.41
CA LEU A 16 6.62 0.44 19.66
C LEU A 16 5.12 0.61 19.98
N LEU A 17 4.26 -0.27 19.47
CA LEU A 17 2.81 -0.09 19.53
C LEU A 17 2.07 -1.24 20.22
N HIS A 18 2.78 -2.25 20.73
CA HIS A 18 2.23 -3.38 21.48
C HIS A 18 1.08 -4.10 20.76
N ARG A 19 1.04 -4.04 19.42
CA ARG A 19 -0.07 -4.59 18.62
C ARG A 19 0.26 -6.01 18.15
N GLN A 20 -0.74 -6.89 18.20
CA GLN A 20 -0.65 -8.20 17.55
C GLN A 20 -0.73 -8.06 16.03
N LEU A 21 -0.14 -9.03 15.33
CA LEU A 21 -0.16 -9.16 13.88
C LEU A 21 -1.62 -9.12 13.38
N THR A 22 -2.01 -8.08 12.65
CA THR A 22 -3.34 -8.06 12.00
C THR A 22 -3.21 -8.35 10.52
N SER A 23 -4.24 -8.99 9.98
CA SER A 23 -4.36 -9.30 8.54
C SER A 23 -4.24 -8.06 7.65
N GLU A 24 -4.51 -6.87 8.19
CA GLU A 24 -4.42 -5.58 7.50
C GLU A 24 -2.99 -5.28 7.02
N LEU A 25 -1.98 -5.41 7.88
CA LEU A 25 -0.59 -5.11 7.50
C LEU A 25 -0.09 -6.09 6.43
N LEU A 26 -0.48 -7.36 6.56
CA LEU A 26 -0.19 -8.38 5.55
C LEU A 26 -0.88 -8.06 4.21
N ALA A 27 -2.15 -7.66 4.25
CA ALA A 27 -2.91 -7.28 3.06
C ALA A 27 -2.29 -6.08 2.33
N MET A 28 -1.81 -5.06 3.07
CA MET A 28 -1.12 -3.91 2.48
C MET A 28 0.18 -4.32 1.77
N MET A 29 0.95 -5.23 2.37
CA MET A 29 2.19 -5.74 1.77
C MET A 29 1.92 -6.60 0.54
N LEU A 30 0.92 -7.47 0.60
CA LEU A 30 0.51 -8.28 -0.54
C LEU A 30 0.04 -7.40 -1.69
N TRP A 31 -0.79 -6.39 -1.40
CA TRP A 31 -1.25 -5.41 -2.38
C TRP A 31 -0.07 -4.70 -3.05
N LEU A 32 0.83 -4.06 -2.27
CA LEU A 32 1.98 -3.36 -2.83
C LEU A 32 2.87 -4.28 -3.68
N SER A 33 3.12 -5.50 -3.21
CA SER A 33 3.93 -6.46 -3.97
C SER A 33 3.26 -6.91 -5.26
N GLY A 34 1.94 -7.13 -5.23
CA GLY A 34 1.16 -7.52 -6.41
C GLY A 34 1.19 -6.43 -7.49
N GLU A 35 0.93 -5.18 -7.10
CA GLU A 35 0.95 -4.04 -8.02
C GLU A 35 2.34 -3.79 -8.64
N LEU A 36 3.41 -3.92 -7.84
CA LEU A 36 4.77 -3.78 -8.34
C LEU A 36 5.15 -4.92 -9.31
N CYS A 37 4.73 -6.15 -9.03
CA CYS A 37 4.93 -7.28 -9.94
C CYS A 37 4.16 -7.06 -11.27
N ALA A 38 2.90 -6.64 -11.20
CA ALA A 38 2.11 -6.32 -12.39
C ALA A 38 2.75 -5.20 -13.22
N LEU A 39 3.23 -4.13 -12.57
CA LEU A 39 3.94 -3.05 -13.23
C LEU A 39 5.25 -3.51 -13.87
N LEU A 40 6.01 -4.39 -13.21
CA LEU A 40 7.26 -4.92 -13.74
C LEU A 40 7.03 -5.70 -15.03
N VAL A 41 6.06 -6.62 -15.04
CA VAL A 41 5.69 -7.40 -16.24
C VAL A 41 5.34 -6.46 -17.39
N LEU A 42 4.48 -5.47 -17.15
CA LEU A 42 4.07 -4.50 -18.17
C LEU A 42 5.18 -3.56 -18.63
N TYR A 43 6.16 -3.29 -17.77
CA TYR A 43 7.33 -2.51 -18.14
C TYR A 43 8.28 -3.32 -19.02
N GLU A 44 8.50 -4.60 -18.69
CA GLU A 44 9.34 -5.52 -19.47
C GLU A 44 8.74 -5.83 -20.85
N GLU A 45 7.41 -5.89 -20.96
CA GLU A 45 6.70 -6.02 -22.23
C GLU A 45 6.70 -4.73 -23.08
N GLY A 46 7.18 -3.61 -22.53
CA GLY A 46 7.18 -2.31 -23.20
C GLY A 46 5.82 -1.62 -23.24
N SER A 47 4.80 -2.18 -22.60
CA SER A 47 3.44 -1.65 -22.51
C SER A 47 3.36 -0.35 -21.68
N VAL A 48 4.30 -0.13 -20.76
CA VAL A 48 4.34 1.06 -19.89
C VAL A 48 5.64 1.85 -20.10
N SER A 49 5.51 3.13 -20.47
CA SER A 49 6.68 3.99 -20.64
C SER A 49 7.44 4.25 -19.31
N PRO A 50 8.75 4.54 -19.34
CA PRO A 50 9.53 4.82 -18.14
C PRO A 50 8.98 5.97 -17.28
N LYS A 51 8.32 6.97 -17.91
CA LYS A 51 7.68 8.08 -17.20
C LYS A 51 6.45 7.61 -16.42
N LYS A 52 5.56 6.84 -17.06
CA LYS A 52 4.37 6.25 -16.43
C LYS A 52 4.76 5.30 -15.30
N CYS A 53 5.80 4.48 -15.51
CA CYS A 53 6.32 3.55 -14.50
C CYS A 53 6.77 4.27 -13.22
N ARG A 54 7.58 5.34 -13.34
CA ARG A 54 8.00 6.14 -12.17
C ARG A 54 6.84 6.79 -11.42
N LEU A 55 5.86 7.31 -12.16
CA LEU A 55 4.64 7.88 -11.57
C LEU A 55 3.88 6.83 -10.76
N LEU A 56 3.68 5.64 -11.31
CA LEU A 56 2.96 4.55 -10.64
C LEU A 56 3.69 4.06 -9.39
N ILE A 57 5.02 3.90 -9.45
CA ILE A 57 5.82 3.55 -8.27
C ILE A 57 5.64 4.59 -7.15
N ALA A 58 5.67 5.88 -7.49
CA ALA A 58 5.46 6.95 -6.52
C ALA A 58 4.05 6.90 -5.91
N LEU A 59 3.02 6.64 -6.71
CA LEU A 59 1.65 6.50 -6.24
C LEU A 59 1.45 5.28 -5.35
N PHE A 60 2.01 4.11 -5.71
CA PHE A 60 1.98 2.91 -4.87
C PHE A 60 2.66 3.15 -3.52
N ALA A 61 3.85 3.76 -3.53
CA ALA A 61 4.59 4.08 -2.32
C ALA A 61 3.82 5.07 -1.43
N LEU A 62 3.26 6.14 -2.02
CA LEU A 62 2.48 7.12 -1.28
C LEU A 62 1.23 6.50 -0.65
N SER A 63 0.49 5.69 -1.41
CA SER A 63 -0.71 5.01 -0.93
C SER A 63 -0.38 4.04 0.21
N PHE A 64 0.72 3.29 0.09
CA PHE A 64 1.19 2.41 1.15
C PHE A 64 1.58 3.16 2.42
N VAL A 65 2.26 4.30 2.30
CA VAL A 65 2.62 5.15 3.45
C VAL A 65 1.36 5.69 4.15
N VAL A 66 0.36 6.14 3.39
CA VAL A 66 -0.95 6.55 3.94
C VAL A 66 -1.60 5.38 4.67
N GLY A 67 -1.58 4.19 4.08
CA GLY A 67 -2.09 2.95 4.70
C GLY A 67 -1.45 2.65 6.04
N VAL A 68 -0.12 2.66 6.10
CA VAL A 68 0.65 2.43 7.31
C VAL A 68 0.43 3.53 8.36
N ALA A 69 0.31 4.79 7.93
CA ALA A 69 0.00 5.90 8.83
C ALA A 69 -1.38 5.73 9.47
N CYS A 70 -2.41 5.43 8.67
CA CYS A 70 -3.73 5.11 9.16
C CYS A 70 -3.69 3.90 10.11
N TYR A 71 -3.01 2.83 9.71
CA TYR A 71 -2.83 1.61 10.51
C TYR A 71 -2.29 1.88 11.93
N PHE A 72 -1.38 2.85 12.07
CA PHE A 72 -0.85 3.25 13.37
C PHE A 72 -1.77 4.21 14.13
N LEU A 73 -2.48 5.10 13.43
CA LEU A 73 -3.45 6.03 14.04
C LEU A 73 -4.66 5.31 14.65
N TYR A 74 -5.04 4.16 14.08
CA TYR A 74 -6.10 3.27 14.58
C TYR A 74 -6.04 3.02 16.10
N ALA A 75 -4.84 2.86 16.66
CA ALA A 75 -4.65 2.58 18.08
C ALA A 75 -4.98 3.75 19.02
N ARG A 76 -5.14 4.97 18.47
CA ARG A 76 -5.34 6.20 19.24
C ARG A 76 -6.73 6.82 19.05
N LEU A 77 -7.58 6.19 18.24
CA LEU A 77 -8.86 6.76 17.81
C LEU A 77 -10.04 6.09 18.54
N SER A 78 -11.12 6.85 18.75
CA SER A 78 -12.39 6.30 19.21
C SER A 78 -13.03 5.42 18.13
N ALA A 79 -13.92 4.50 18.51
CA ALA A 79 -14.57 3.55 17.58
C ALA A 79 -15.12 4.19 16.27
N PRO A 80 -15.87 5.31 16.27
CA PRO A 80 -16.39 5.91 15.04
C PRO A 80 -15.33 6.64 14.19
N ALA A 81 -14.18 6.97 14.76
CA ALA A 81 -13.05 7.56 14.03
C ALA A 81 -12.11 6.49 13.47
N THR A 82 -12.05 5.34 14.15
CA THR A 82 -11.34 4.13 13.75
C THR A 82 -11.92 3.58 12.45
N GLU A 83 -13.26 3.46 12.37
CA GLU A 83 -13.96 2.96 11.18
C GLU A 83 -13.68 3.84 9.94
N ARG A 84 -13.74 5.17 10.09
CA ARG A 84 -13.42 6.12 9.01
C ARG A 84 -11.97 6.05 8.57
N CYS A 85 -11.02 5.90 9.49
CA CYS A 85 -9.61 5.72 9.14
C CYS A 85 -9.34 4.43 8.38
N GLY A 86 -10.22 3.42 8.45
CA GLY A 86 -10.10 2.18 7.70
C GLY A 86 -10.41 2.27 6.23
N PHE A 87 -11.38 3.12 5.91
CA PHE A 87 -11.80 3.32 4.54
C PHE A 87 -10.80 4.17 3.76
N VAL A 88 -9.99 5.01 4.42
CA VAL A 88 -9.00 5.87 3.76
C VAL A 88 -7.97 5.04 2.97
N PRO A 89 -7.25 4.06 3.55
CA PRO A 89 -6.34 3.20 2.80
C PRO A 89 -7.03 2.46 1.66
N ILE A 90 -8.22 1.92 1.89
CA ILE A 90 -8.98 1.16 0.89
C ILE A 90 -9.29 2.04 -0.32
N PHE A 91 -9.77 3.26 -0.08
CA PHE A 91 -10.06 4.22 -1.15
C PHE A 91 -8.78 4.63 -1.89
N CYS A 92 -7.70 4.90 -1.17
CA CYS A 92 -6.41 5.24 -1.78
C CYS A 92 -5.86 4.10 -2.66
N TYR A 93 -5.91 2.85 -2.19
CA TYR A 93 -5.49 1.69 -2.98
C TYR A 93 -6.35 1.54 -4.25
N GLY A 94 -7.68 1.59 -4.11
CA GLY A 94 -8.59 1.51 -5.25
C GLY A 94 -8.38 2.63 -6.27
N ALA A 95 -8.19 3.87 -5.82
CA ALA A 95 -7.93 5.01 -6.69
C ALA A 95 -6.61 4.86 -7.47
N VAL A 96 -5.56 4.36 -6.83
CA VAL A 96 -4.27 4.14 -7.50
C VAL A 96 -4.35 2.99 -8.50
N VAL A 97 -5.06 1.90 -8.18
CA VAL A 97 -5.34 0.82 -9.14
C VAL A 97 -6.13 1.33 -10.34
N LEU A 98 -7.13 2.19 -10.12
CA LEU A 98 -7.89 2.81 -11.21
C LEU A 98 -6.97 3.62 -12.13
N VAL A 99 -6.09 4.45 -11.57
CA VAL A 99 -5.09 5.21 -12.35
C VAL A 99 -4.16 4.26 -13.11
N PHE A 100 -3.72 3.18 -12.46
CA PHE A 100 -2.87 2.18 -13.11
C PHE A 100 -3.54 1.55 -14.33
N LEU A 101 -4.79 1.10 -14.19
CA LEU A 101 -5.57 0.53 -15.29
C LEU A 101 -5.80 1.55 -16.41
N LEU A 102 -6.13 2.79 -16.08
CA LEU A 102 -6.32 3.84 -17.08
C LEU A 102 -5.03 4.12 -17.87
N LEU A 103 -3.88 4.13 -17.21
CA LEU A 103 -2.59 4.36 -17.86
C LEU A 103 -2.07 3.20 -18.73
N GLN A 104 -2.71 2.02 -18.64
CA GLN A 104 -2.47 0.87 -19.52
C GLN A 104 -3.31 0.94 -20.80
N VAL A 105 -4.52 1.50 -20.73
CA VAL A 105 -5.45 1.57 -21.87
C VAL A 105 -5.08 2.68 -22.86
N PHE A 106 -4.47 3.77 -22.38
CA PHE A 106 -3.98 4.92 -23.16
C PHE A 106 -2.46 4.99 -23.12
#